data_AF-M0FSA3-F1
#
_entry.id   AF-M0FSA3-F1
#
_cell.length_a   1.000
_cell.length_b   1.000
_cell.length_c   1.000
_cell.angle_alpha   90.00
_cell.angle_beta   90.00
_cell.angle_gamma   90.00
#
_symmetry.space_group_name_H-M   'P 1'
#
loop_
_entity.id
_entity.type
_entity.pdbx_description
1 polymer ?
#
loop_
_entity_poly.entity_id
_entity_poly.type
_entity_poly.pdbx_seq_one_letter_code
_entity_poly.pdbx_strand_id
1 'polypeptide(L)' 'MSLLPRWFTSKNFAVQLVILALVLDPVGFVGGYLLGPSLGVDPLVGGAFGLVAASVPMSLLVMQRSV' A
#
# COMPACT_ATOMS: atom_id res chain seq x y z
N MET A 1 8.74 0.84 -20.32
CA MET A 1 8.79 -0.52 -19.75
C MET A 1 8.06 -0.48 -18.41
N SER A 2 7.08 -1.35 -18.18
CA SER A 2 6.44 -1.42 -16.86
C SER A 2 7.48 -1.91 -15.85
N LEU A 3 7.68 -1.15 -14.76
CA LEU A 3 8.56 -1.53 -13.64
C LEU A 3 7.99 -2.72 -12.84
N LEU A 4 6.73 -3.10 -13.09
CA LEU A 4 6.03 -4.15 -12.37
C LEU A 4 6.29 -5.52 -13.02
N PRO A 5 6.40 -6.59 -12.21
CA PRO A 5 6.60 -7.95 -12.73
C PRO A 5 5.54 -8.35 -13.75
N ARG A 6 5.96 -9.03 -14.83
CA ARG A 6 5.07 -9.44 -15.92
C ARG A 6 3.91 -10.34 -15.46
N TRP A 7 4.13 -11.13 -14.42
CA TRP A 7 3.11 -11.97 -13.77
C TRP A 7 2.04 -11.15 -13.04
N PHE A 8 2.41 -10.00 -12.49
CA PHE A 8 1.45 -9.12 -11.82
C PHE A 8 0.60 -8.40 -12.86
N THR A 9 1.25 -7.86 -13.89
CA THR A 9 0.57 -7.10 -14.95
C THR A 9 -0.34 -7.95 -15.84
N SER A 10 -0.14 -9.28 -15.89
CA SER A 10 -1.02 -10.21 -16.61
C SER A 10 -2.33 -10.53 -15.88
N LYS A 11 -2.53 -10.08 -14.64
CA LYS A 11 -3.77 -10.30 -13.88
C LYS A 11 -4.82 -9.24 -14.19
N ASN A 12 -6.09 -9.54 -13.94
CA ASN A 12 -7.17 -8.55 -14.02
C ASN A 12 -6.92 -7.39 -13.05
N PHE A 13 -7.40 -6.18 -13.41
CA PHE A 13 -7.16 -4.97 -12.61
C PHE A 13 -7.64 -5.10 -11.16
N ALA A 14 -8.84 -5.65 -10.94
CA ALA A 14 -9.34 -5.90 -9.58
C ALA A 14 -8.40 -6.82 -8.77
N VAL A 15 -7.83 -7.85 -9.41
CA VAL A 15 -6.88 -8.77 -8.76
C VAL A 15 -5.56 -8.05 -8.44
N GLN A 16 -5.10 -7.15 -9.31
CA GLN A 16 -3.91 -6.33 -9.05
C GLN A 16 -4.11 -5.46 -7.81
N LEU A 17 -5.28 -4.83 -7.64
CA LEU A 17 -5.62 -4.02 -6.46
C LEU A 17 -5.65 -4.88 -5.19
N VAL A 18 -6.32 -6.03 -5.24
CA VAL A 18 -6.39 -6.94 -4.09
C VAL A 18 -5.00 -7.40 -3.66
N ILE A 19 -4.13 -7.76 -4.61
CA ILE A 19 -2.75 -8.16 -4.29
C ILE A 19 -1.99 -7.01 -3.63
N LEU A 20 -2.13 -5.77 -4.15
CA LEU A 20 -1.47 -4.62 -3.54
C LEU A 20 -1.98 -4.35 -2.12
N ALA A 21 -3.30 -4.36 -1.88
CA ALA A 21 -3.86 -4.19 -0.54
C ALA A 21 -3.34 -5.26 0.43
N LEU A 22 -3.37 -6.53 0.00
CA LEU A 22 -2.98 -7.66 0.84
C LEU A 22 -1.50 -7.61 1.26
N VAL A 23 -0.64 -6.97 0.47
CA VAL A 23 0.78 -6.84 0.76
C VAL A 23 1.08 -5.53 1.48
N LEU A 24 0.60 -4.40 0.95
CA LEU A 24 0.96 -3.08 1.43
C LEU A 24 0.23 -2.71 2.71
N ASP A 25 -1.04 -3.10 2.89
CA ASP A 25 -1.81 -2.70 4.08
C ASP A 25 -1.26 -3.32 5.37
N PRO A 26 -0.95 -4.63 5.45
CA PRO A 26 -0.33 -5.19 6.64
C PRO A 26 1.05 -4.61 6.92
N VAL A 27 1.88 -4.41 5.87
CA VAL A 27 3.21 -3.80 6.01
C VAL A 27 3.12 -2.35 6.46
N GLY A 28 2.18 -1.58 5.89
CA GLY A 28 1.89 -0.20 6.25
C GLY A 28 1.43 -0.08 7.68
N PHE A 29 0.43 -0.88 8.08
CA PHE A 29 -0.09 -0.89 9.44
C PHE A 29 0.98 -1.29 10.45
N VAL A 30 1.68 -2.39 10.24
CA VAL A 30 2.73 -2.87 11.16
C VAL A 30 3.88 -1.86 11.23
N GLY A 31 4.32 -1.34 10.08
CA GLY A 31 5.35 -0.29 10.03
C GLY A 31 4.93 0.96 10.80
N GLY A 32 3.72 1.46 10.55
CA GLY A 32 3.16 2.62 11.25
C GLY A 32 2.95 2.38 12.74
N TYR A 33 2.49 1.19 13.14
CA TYR A 33 2.27 0.81 14.52
C TYR A 33 3.59 0.77 15.32
N LEU A 34 4.65 0.23 14.71
CA LEU A 34 5.97 0.12 15.34
C LEU A 34 6.73 1.46 15.33
N LEU A 35 6.60 2.26 14.27
CA LEU A 35 7.30 3.54 14.13
C LEU A 35 6.59 4.71 14.81
N GLY A 36 5.26 4.69 14.91
CA GLY A 36 4.44 5.75 15.51
C GLY A 36 4.94 6.21 16.89
N PRO A 37 5.25 5.29 17.83
CA PRO A 37 5.75 5.66 19.16
C PRO A 37 7.06 6.44 19.15
N SER A 38 7.95 6.18 18.17
CA SER A 38 9.21 6.94 18.04
C SER A 38 9.00 8.40 17.63
N LEU A 39 7.80 8.73 17.13
CA LEU A 39 7.38 10.07 16.75
C LEU A 39 6.41 10.70 17.77
N GLY A 40 6.21 10.08 18.93
CA GLY A 40 5.27 10.55 19.96
C GLY A 40 3.80 10.32 19.62
N VAL A 41 3.50 9.45 18.66
CA VAL A 41 2.13 9.11 18.23
C VAL A 41 1.72 7.77 18.85
N ASP A 42 0.45 7.66 19.28
CA ASP A 42 -0.10 6.39 19.78
C ASP A 42 0.04 5.27 18.72
N PRO A 43 0.39 4.03 19.10
CA PRO A 43 0.64 2.94 18.15
C PRO A 43 -0.50 2.70 17.16
N LEU A 44 -1.75 2.73 17.64
CA LEU A 44 -2.93 2.53 16.78
C LEU A 44 -3.07 3.66 15.75
N VAL A 45 -2.79 4.89 16.16
CA VAL A 45 -2.83 6.07 15.30
C VAL A 45 -1.68 6.03 14.30
N GLY A 46 -0.48 5.64 14.74
CA GLY A 46 0.67 5.36 13.86
C GLY A 46 0.34 4.30 12.81
N GLY A 47 -0.32 3.21 13.19
CA GLY A 47 -0.81 2.18 12.27
C GLY A 47 -1.79 2.73 11.23
N ALA A 48 -2.72 3.59 11.64
CA ALA A 48 -3.65 4.26 10.72
C ALA A 48 -2.92 5.16 9.71
N PHE A 49 -1.93 5.96 10.14
CA PHE A 49 -1.09 6.73 9.22
C PHE A 49 -0.30 5.82 8.27
N GLY A 50 0.18 4.68 8.77
CA GLY A 50 0.85 3.67 7.96
C GLY A 50 -0.03 3.11 6.84
N LEU A 51 -1.33 2.87 7.11
CA LEU A 51 -2.30 2.47 6.09
C LEU A 51 -2.52 3.55 5.03
N VAL A 52 -2.64 4.82 5.44
CA VAL A 52 -2.75 5.95 4.51
C VAL A 52 -1.52 6.02 3.60
N ALA A 53 -0.32 5.90 4.17
CA ALA A 53 0.92 5.87 3.37
C ALA A 53 0.98 4.66 2.42
N ALA A 54 0.57 3.47 2.88
CA ALA A 54 0.54 2.24 2.08
C ALA A 54 -0.45 2.28 0.91
N SER A 55 -1.46 3.16 0.93
CA SER A 55 -2.39 3.35 -0.18
C SER A 55 -1.78 4.08 -1.39
N VAL A 56 -0.68 4.82 -1.21
CA VAL A 56 -0.08 5.67 -2.27
C VAL A 56 0.31 4.86 -3.53
N PRO A 57 1.02 3.72 -3.44
CA PRO A 57 1.37 2.94 -4.62
C PRO A 57 0.14 2.41 -5.36
N MET A 58 -0.94 2.06 -4.63
CA MET A 58 -2.20 1.64 -5.24
C MET A 58 -2.86 2.80 -6.00
N SER A 59 -2.92 4.00 -5.41
CA SER A 59 -3.44 5.19 -6.08
C SER A 59 -2.66 5.51 -7.36
N LEU A 60 -1.34 5.35 -7.36
CA LEU A 60 -0.51 5.53 -8.55
C LEU A 60 -0.84 4.50 -9.63
N LEU A 61 -1.04 3.22 -9.27
CA LEU A 61 -1.46 2.20 -10.22
C LEU A 61 -2.82 2.52 -10.84
N VAL A 62 -3.78 2.97 -10.04
CA VAL A 62 -5.10 3.39 -10.53
C VAL A 62 -4.95 4.55 -11.51
N MET A 63 -4.18 5.58 -11.14
CA MET A 63 -3.97 6.75 -12.00
C MET A 63 -3.34 6.38 -13.34
N GLN A 64 -2.38 5.45 -13.37
CA GLN A 64 -1.78 4.95 -14.61
C GLN A 64 -2.73 4.16 -15.52
N ARG A 65 -3.83 3.61 -14.98
CA ARG A 65 -4.80 2.82 -15.74
C ARG A 65 -6.03 3.63 -16.18
N SER A 66 -6.23 4.80 -15.59
CA SER A 66 -7.35 5.71 -15.86
C SER A 66 -7.05 6.77 -16.92
N VAL A 67 -5.81 6.83 -17.43
CA VAL A 67 -5.35 7.72 -18.51
C VAL A 67 -5.08 6.88 -19.75
#